data_AF-A0A1P7ZQT8-F1
#
_entry.id   AF-A0A1P7ZQT8-F1
#
_cell.length_a   1.000
_cell.length_b   1.000
_cell.length_c   1.000
_cell.angle_alpha   90.00
_cell.angle_beta   90.00
_cell.angle_gamma   90.00
#
_symmetry.space_group_name_H-M   'P 1'
#
loop_
_entity.id
_entity.type
_entity.pdbx_description
1 polymer ?
#
loop_
_entity_poly.entity_id
_entity_poly.type
_entity_poly.pdbx_seq_one_letter_code
_entity_poly.pdbx_strand_id
1 'polypeptide(L)'
;CYVVLDPGDHKELKYKQLLTEDEWLEIEDEIYAEDSTIENEPFVGIGAEALKQLLEDLDLNQVAEELREEITNSKGQKRAKLIKRIRVIDNFIATNAKPEWMVLDAIPVIPPD
;
A
#
# COMPACT_ATOMS: atom_id res chain seq x y z
N CYS A 1 10.80 -4.02 10.32
CA CYS A 1 10.66 -3.58 8.91
C CYS A 1 9.34 -2.84 8.82
N TYR A 2 9.43 -1.56 8.47
CA TYR A 2 8.32 -0.63 8.36
C TYR A 2 7.95 -0.46 6.88
N VAL A 3 6.75 0.04 6.63
CA VAL A 3 6.32 0.50 5.31
C VAL A 3 5.83 1.93 5.41
N VAL A 4 6.21 2.76 4.44
CA VAL A 4 5.75 4.15 4.34
C VAL A 4 4.29 4.17 3.91
N LEU A 5 3.42 4.67 4.79
CA LEU A 5 2.00 4.87 4.56
C LEU A 5 1.71 6.29 4.06
N ASP A 6 2.47 7.27 4.53
CA ASP A 6 2.49 8.62 3.99
C ASP A 6 3.94 9.15 4.03
N PRO A 7 4.54 9.53 2.88
CA PRO A 7 5.88 10.12 2.89
C PRO A 7 5.93 11.52 3.53
N GLY A 8 4.80 12.19 3.77
CA GLY A 8 4.76 13.56 4.25
C GLY A 8 5.52 14.50 3.31
N ASP A 9 6.27 15.45 3.89
CA ASP A 9 7.11 16.38 3.13
C ASP A 9 8.56 15.86 2.91
N HIS A 10 8.84 14.61 3.29
CA HIS A 10 10.18 14.05 3.19
C HIS A 10 10.56 13.74 1.74
N LYS A 11 11.65 14.37 1.26
CA LYS A 11 12.03 14.33 -0.18
C LYS A 11 12.44 12.95 -0.68
N GLU A 12 13.01 12.12 0.20
CA GLU A 12 13.54 10.82 -0.19
C GLU A 12 12.54 9.67 0.00
N LEU A 13 11.48 9.89 0.79
CA LEU A 13 10.52 8.85 1.09
C LEU A 13 9.48 8.72 -0.01
N LYS A 14 9.10 7.47 -0.29
CA LYS A 14 8.06 7.15 -1.25
C LYS A 14 6.99 6.31 -0.59
N TYR A 15 5.74 6.59 -0.94
CA TYR A 15 4.62 5.74 -0.55
C TYR A 15 4.90 4.27 -0.93
N LYS A 16 4.60 3.33 -0.02
CA LYS A 16 4.86 1.88 -0.11
C LYS A 16 6.34 1.46 -0.11
N GLN A 17 7.27 2.38 0.20
CA GLN A 17 8.67 2.03 0.42
C GLN A 17 8.83 1.19 1.70
N LEU A 18 9.67 0.17 1.63
CA LEU A 18 10.07 -0.61 2.80
C LEU A 18 11.26 0.04 3.47
N LEU A 19 11.23 0.06 4.80
CA LEU A 19 12.32 0.56 5.64
C LEU A 19 12.72 -0.52 6.65
N THR A 20 14.01 -0.62 6.90
CA THR A 20 14.57 -1.31 8.06
C THR A 20 14.38 -0.47 9.32
N GLU A 21 14.73 -1.04 10.48
CA GLU A 21 14.67 -0.29 11.74
C GLU A 21 15.72 0.81 11.78
N ASP A 22 16.95 0.50 11.36
CA ASP A 22 18.05 1.47 11.29
C ASP A 22 17.73 2.63 10.33
N GLU A 23 17.21 2.35 9.13
CA GLU A 23 16.80 3.40 8.18
C GLU A 23 15.69 4.30 8.76
N TRP A 24 14.73 3.73 9.49
CA TRP A 24 13.68 4.54 10.11
C TRP A 24 14.23 5.44 11.23
N LEU A 25 15.16 4.94 12.05
CA LEU A 25 15.79 5.73 13.09
C LEU A 25 16.59 6.91 12.52
N GLU A 26 17.32 6.70 11.43
CA GLU A 26 18.04 7.78 10.74
C GLU A 26 17.07 8.86 10.23
N ILE A 27 15.97 8.45 9.61
CA ILE A 27 14.94 9.38 9.13
C ILE A 27 14.25 10.11 10.29
N GLU A 28 13.98 9.42 11.40
CA GLU A 28 13.38 10.01 12.60
C GLU A 28 14.28 11.10 13.19
N ASP A 29 15.58 10.84 13.29
CA ASP A 29 16.58 11.83 13.73
C ASP A 29 16.62 13.06 12.80
N GLU A 30 16.51 12.86 11.47
CA GLU A 30 16.42 13.96 10.50
C GLU A 30 15.14 14.79 10.64
N ILE A 31 13.99 14.13 10.88
CA ILE A 31 12.69 14.81 11.06
C ILE A 31 12.73 15.76 12.25
N TYR A 32 13.34 15.33 13.36
CA TYR A 32 13.37 16.10 14.61
C TYR A 32 14.64 16.96 14.78
N ALA A 33 15.49 17.06 13.77
CA ALA A 33 16.63 17.96 13.77
C ALA A 33 16.19 19.44 13.88
N GLU A 34 16.99 20.28 14.55
CA GLU A 34 16.66 21.70 14.76
C GLU A 34 16.50 22.50 13.44
N ASP A 35 17.13 22.04 12.36
CA ASP A 35 17.07 22.62 11.01
C ASP A 35 16.10 21.90 10.07
N SER A 36 15.26 21.01 10.60
CA SER A 36 14.27 20.28 9.81
C SER A 36 13.31 21.23 9.09
N THR A 37 13.04 20.91 7.82
CA THR A 37 12.10 21.65 6.96
C THR A 37 10.77 20.92 6.76
N ILE A 38 10.55 19.84 7.52
CA ILE A 38 9.39 18.96 7.41
C ILE A 38 8.26 19.56 8.26
N GLU A 39 7.19 20.02 7.60
CA GLU A 39 5.97 20.48 8.27
C GLU A 39 5.00 19.33 8.50
N ASN A 40 4.87 18.43 7.51
CA ASN A 40 4.09 17.20 7.60
C ASN A 40 5.00 15.99 7.81
N GLU A 41 4.95 15.43 9.02
CA GLU A 41 5.73 14.26 9.41
C GLU A 41 5.35 13.02 8.58
N PRO A 42 6.32 12.23 8.11
CA PRO A 42 6.06 10.95 7.47
C PRO A 42 5.34 9.99 8.41
N PHE A 43 4.35 9.28 7.87
CA PHE A 43 3.66 8.22 8.59
C PHE A 43 4.13 6.86 8.09
N VAL A 44 4.73 6.07 8.99
CA VAL A 44 5.16 4.70 8.72
C VAL A 44 4.39 3.72 9.58
N GLY A 45 4.10 2.55 9.02
CA GLY A 45 3.38 1.48 9.73
C GLY A 45 4.17 0.17 9.74
N ILE A 46 3.77 -0.75 10.63
CA ILE A 46 4.29 -2.11 10.69
C ILE A 46 3.17 -3.14 10.80
N GLY A 47 3.44 -4.36 10.35
CA GLY A 47 2.58 -5.51 10.59
C GLY A 47 1.29 -5.50 9.77
N ALA A 48 0.28 -6.21 10.30
CA ALA A 48 -1.00 -6.39 9.61
C ALA A 48 -1.81 -5.10 9.49
N GLU A 49 -1.69 -4.19 10.46
CA GLU A 49 -2.37 -2.89 10.46
C GLU A 49 -1.90 -2.02 9.30
N ALA A 50 -0.60 -1.92 9.08
CA ALA A 50 -0.06 -1.18 7.94
C ALA A 50 -0.50 -1.78 6.60
N LEU A 51 -0.53 -3.11 6.49
CA LEU A 51 -1.03 -3.77 5.29
C LEU A 51 -2.52 -3.47 5.06
N LYS A 52 -3.33 -3.45 6.12
CA LYS A 52 -4.75 -3.09 6.04
C LYS A 52 -4.92 -1.68 5.51
N GLN A 53 -4.20 -0.70 6.08
CA GLN A 53 -4.24 0.70 5.61
C GLN A 53 -3.90 0.80 4.11
N LEU A 54 -2.83 0.15 3.66
CA LEU A 54 -2.44 0.14 2.25
C LEU A 54 -3.50 -0.46 1.31
N LEU A 55 -4.32 -1.39 1.83
CA LEU A 55 -5.42 -2.00 1.09
C LEU A 55 -6.66 -1.09 1.09
N GLU A 56 -6.91 -0.37 2.18
CA GLU A 56 -7.99 0.62 2.30
C GLU A 56 -7.75 1.84 1.41
N ASP A 57 -6.51 2.31 1.29
CA ASP A 57 -6.11 3.44 0.43
C ASP A 57 -6.20 3.11 -1.07
N LEU A 58 -6.46 1.86 -1.43
CA LEU A 58 -6.41 1.40 -2.81
C LEU A 58 -7.72 1.72 -3.55
N ASP A 59 -7.73 2.75 -4.39
CA ASP A 59 -8.81 2.96 -5.36
C ASP A 59 -8.72 1.94 -6.50
N LEU A 60 -9.55 0.91 -6.42
CA LEU A 60 -9.61 -0.16 -7.41
C LEU A 60 -10.01 0.34 -8.80
N ASN A 61 -10.87 1.36 -8.91
CA ASN A 61 -11.30 1.87 -10.20
C ASN A 61 -10.18 2.64 -10.89
N GLN A 62 -9.48 3.49 -10.14
CA GLN A 62 -8.30 4.19 -10.64
C GLN A 62 -7.23 3.21 -11.09
N VAL A 63 -6.90 2.22 -10.24
CA VAL A 63 -5.88 1.21 -10.56
C VAL A 63 -6.29 0.36 -11.77
N ALA A 64 -7.57 0.03 -11.92
CA ALA A 64 -8.06 -0.69 -13.09
C ALA A 64 -7.81 0.11 -14.38
N GLU A 65 -8.08 1.41 -14.36
CA GLU A 65 -7.89 2.27 -15.53
C GLU A 65 -6.41 2.39 -15.92
N GLU A 66 -5.54 2.69 -14.95
CA GLU A 66 -4.09 2.73 -15.14
C GLU A 66 -3.55 1.41 -15.73
N LEU A 67 -4.06 0.27 -15.25
CA LEU A 67 -3.66 -1.04 -15.77
C LEU A 67 -4.16 -1.27 -17.21
N ARG A 68 -5.36 -0.81 -17.59
CA ARG A 68 -5.85 -0.94 -18.98
C ARG A 68 -5.00 -0.14 -19.95
N GLU A 69 -4.61 1.07 -19.56
CA GLU A 69 -3.68 1.91 -20.33
C GLU A 69 -2.32 1.23 -20.46
N GLU A 70 -1.76 0.73 -19.36
CA GLU A 70 -0.43 0.11 -19.36
C GLU A 70 -0.42 -1.20 -20.18
N ILE A 71 -1.51 -1.99 -20.14
CA ILE A 71 -1.67 -3.21 -20.95
C ILE A 71 -1.60 -2.88 -22.45
N THR A 72 -2.28 -1.80 -22.86
CA THR A 72 -2.33 -1.37 -24.27
C THR A 72 -0.93 -1.03 -24.80
N ASN A 73 -0.11 -0.40 -23.94
CA ASN A 73 1.27 0.00 -24.27
C ASN A 73 2.32 -1.10 -24.04
N SER A 74 1.95 -2.22 -23.41
CA SER A 74 2.88 -3.30 -23.04
C SER A 74 2.83 -4.50 -23.99
N LYS A 75 3.97 -5.20 -24.13
CA LYS A 75 4.12 -6.43 -24.94
C LYS A 75 4.77 -7.57 -24.15
N GLY A 76 4.67 -8.79 -24.68
CA GLY A 76 5.34 -9.98 -24.15
C GLY A 76 4.98 -10.30 -22.70
N GLN A 77 5.99 -10.65 -21.90
CA GLN A 77 5.81 -11.04 -20.51
C GLN A 77 5.23 -9.93 -19.63
N LYS A 78 5.59 -8.66 -19.89
CA LYS A 78 5.05 -7.51 -19.13
C LYS A 78 3.52 -7.46 -19.27
N ARG A 79 3.02 -7.53 -20.51
CA ARG A 79 1.56 -7.56 -20.78
C ARG A 79 0.87 -8.73 -20.08
N ALA A 80 1.48 -9.93 -20.11
CA ALA A 80 0.91 -11.11 -19.45
C ALA A 80 0.80 -10.94 -17.92
N LYS A 81 1.77 -10.29 -17.28
CA LYS A 81 1.70 -9.95 -15.83
C LYS A 81 0.58 -8.95 -15.54
N LEU A 82 0.46 -7.91 -16.35
CA LEU A 82 -0.57 -6.89 -16.18
C LEU A 82 -1.98 -7.46 -16.37
N ILE A 83 -2.18 -8.34 -17.36
CA ILE A 83 -3.47 -9.04 -17.58
C ILE A 83 -3.87 -9.88 -16.35
N LYS A 84 -2.90 -10.55 -15.71
CA LYS A 84 -3.20 -11.31 -14.48
C LYS A 84 -3.60 -10.38 -13.33
N ARG A 85 -2.93 -9.23 -13.20
CA ARG A 85 -3.20 -8.25 -12.15
C ARG A 85 -4.58 -7.61 -12.33
N ILE A 86 -4.90 -7.12 -13.52
CA ILE A 86 -6.21 -6.49 -13.78
C ILE A 86 -7.37 -7.47 -13.56
N ARG A 87 -7.19 -8.76 -13.89
CA ARG A 87 -8.22 -9.78 -13.64
C ARG A 87 -8.59 -9.89 -12.15
N VAL A 88 -7.62 -9.73 -11.26
CA VAL A 88 -7.87 -9.74 -9.81
C VAL A 88 -8.64 -8.48 -9.40
N ILE A 89 -8.22 -7.31 -9.91
CA ILE A 89 -8.88 -6.03 -9.63
C ILE A 89 -10.32 -6.01 -10.14
N ASP A 90 -10.56 -6.43 -11.38
CA ASP A 90 -11.90 -6.51 -11.96
C ASP A 90 -12.83 -7.44 -11.15
N ASN A 91 -12.31 -8.54 -10.58
CA ASN A 91 -13.10 -9.42 -9.73
C ASN A 91 -13.50 -8.74 -8.41
N PHE A 92 -12.61 -7.98 -7.76
CA PHE A 92 -12.97 -7.21 -6.57
C PHE A 92 -14.07 -6.19 -6.88
N ILE A 93 -13.92 -5.43 -7.97
CA ILE A 93 -14.92 -4.45 -8.43
C ILE A 93 -16.25 -5.14 -8.72
N ALA A 94 -16.26 -6.23 -9.48
CA ALA A 94 -17.48 -6.93 -9.89
C ALA A 94 -18.25 -7.54 -8.71
N THR A 95 -17.55 -7.95 -7.66
CA THR A 95 -18.17 -8.52 -6.45
C THR A 95 -18.46 -7.48 -5.38
N ASN A 96 -18.03 -6.23 -5.58
CA ASN A 96 -18.02 -5.18 -4.55
C ASN A 96 -17.30 -5.63 -3.26
N ALA A 97 -16.37 -6.58 -3.40
CA ALA A 97 -15.54 -7.04 -2.30
C ALA A 97 -14.42 -6.02 -2.09
N LYS A 98 -14.13 -5.72 -0.83
CA LYS A 98 -13.08 -4.78 -0.49
C LYS A 98 -11.76 -5.50 -0.17
N PRO A 99 -10.60 -5.06 -0.69
CA PRO A 99 -9.32 -5.73 -0.48
C PRO A 99 -8.93 -5.86 1.00
N GLU A 100 -9.25 -4.86 1.82
CA GLU A 100 -8.95 -4.82 3.26
C GLU A 100 -9.65 -5.93 4.05
N TRP A 101 -10.72 -6.53 3.54
CA TRP A 101 -11.40 -7.67 4.18
C TRP A 101 -10.52 -8.91 4.30
N MET A 102 -9.40 -8.95 3.58
CA MET A 102 -8.40 -10.01 3.74
C MET A 102 -7.64 -9.92 5.07
N VAL A 103 -7.67 -8.77 5.75
CA VAL A 103 -7.11 -8.57 7.09
C VAL A 103 -8.26 -8.63 8.10
N LEU A 104 -8.25 -9.65 8.95
CA LEU A 104 -9.35 -9.93 9.87
C LEU A 104 -9.24 -9.11 11.16
N ASP A 105 -10.24 -8.28 11.44
CA ASP A 105 -10.36 -7.57 12.73
C ASP A 105 -10.92 -8.47 13.85
N ALA A 106 -11.77 -9.43 13.47
CA ALA A 106 -12.39 -10.37 14.38
C ALA A 106 -12.52 -11.73 13.71
N ILE A 107 -12.17 -12.79 14.45
CA ILE A 107 -12.31 -14.18 13.99
C ILE A 107 -13.55 -14.76 14.67
N PRO A 108 -14.61 -15.11 13.92
CA PRO A 108 -15.79 -15.73 14.50
C PRO A 108 -15.43 -17.13 15.00
N VAL A 109 -15.92 -17.44 16.20
CA VAL A 109 -15.82 -18.80 16.75
C VAL A 109 -17.08 -19.57 16.41
N ILE A 110 -16.91 -20.82 15.94
CA ILE A 110 -18.03 -21.70 15.64
C ILE A 110 -18.63 -22.17 16.97
N PRO A 111 -19.96 -22.08 17.16
CA PRO A 111 -20.62 -22.60 18.35
C PRO A 111 -20.32 -24.09 18.55
N PRO A 112 -20.23 -24.57 19.80
CA PRO A 112 -19.81 -25.94 20.10
C PRO A 112 -20.84 -27.06 19.82
N ASP A 113 -21.95 -26.79 19.12
CA ASP A 113 -23.00 -27.77 18.76
C ASP A 113 -23.00 -28.11 17.25
#